data_AF-A0A806XIB8-F1
#
_entry.id   AF-A0A806XIB8-F1
#
_cell.length_a   1.000
_cell.length_b   1.000
_cell.length_c   1.000
_cell.angle_alpha   90.00
_cell.angle_beta   90.00
_cell.angle_gamma   90.00
#
_symmetry.space_group_name_H-M   'P 1'
#
loop_
_entity.id
_entity.type
_entity.pdbx_description
1 polymer ?
#
loop_
_entity_poly.entity_id
_entity_poly.type
_entity_poly.pdbx_seq_one_letter_code
_entity_poly.pdbx_strand_id
1 'polypeptide(L)'
;MAYRRWHVGLHIQPDCVLSVALQRTRAGWALRRWWRLPLEGEPGDAVRLRQWRQELPLQHRIMLAFPAAKTLQKTLPRPQLALLESDENRWIAATLAQHLDMPQADLVFDYTARDTTEFTVTAARKRDIAQLQEPLAAAGVRVDAITPDACALQNFLPWLADDQPGVTWHNGEQWLWATHSGWGCSQEAEPGLLQCAADPDERRYFNPWKTVSQLYPPLPQAADDFAIAIALAAGGH
;
A
#
# COMPACT_ATOMS: atom_id res chain seq x y z
N MET A 1 23.42 4.75 15.85
CA MET A 1 22.53 3.81 16.58
C MET A 1 21.45 3.34 15.61
N ALA A 2 21.45 2.05 15.25
CA ALA A 2 20.65 1.53 14.15
C ALA A 2 19.16 1.40 14.51
N TYR A 3 18.31 2.10 13.75
CA TYR A 3 16.89 1.84 13.44
C TYR A 3 16.11 0.97 14.43
N ARG A 4 15.61 1.57 15.52
CA ARG A 4 14.61 0.96 16.42
C ARG A 4 13.16 1.28 16.05
N ARG A 5 12.94 2.03 14.97
CA ARG A 5 11.61 2.45 14.54
C ARG A 5 10.88 1.29 13.86
N TRP A 6 9.64 1.03 14.26
CA TRP A 6 8.78 0.07 13.58
C TRP A 6 8.18 0.70 12.32
N HIS A 7 8.14 -0.07 11.24
CA HIS A 7 7.45 0.25 9.99
C HIS A 7 6.22 -0.63 9.97
N VAL A 8 5.05 -0.01 10.07
CA VAL A 8 3.78 -0.70 10.25
C VAL A 8 2.96 -0.54 8.98
N GLY A 9 2.69 -1.65 8.29
CA GLY A 9 1.69 -1.69 7.23
C GLY A 9 0.32 -1.96 7.84
N LEU A 10 -0.69 -1.22 7.40
CA LEU A 10 -2.07 -1.32 7.85
C LEU A 10 -3.00 -1.46 6.65
N HIS A 11 -3.77 -2.54 6.60
CA HIS A 11 -4.73 -2.82 5.55
C HIS A 11 -6.12 -3.04 6.18
N ILE A 12 -7.06 -2.15 5.87
CA ILE A 12 -8.44 -2.24 6.33
C ILE A 12 -9.26 -2.94 5.25
N GLN A 13 -9.76 -4.13 5.57
CA GLN A 13 -10.69 -4.93 4.75
C GLN A 13 -12.12 -4.78 5.31
N PRO A 14 -13.16 -5.22 4.59
CA PRO A 14 -14.55 -5.09 5.05
C PRO A 14 -14.84 -5.74 6.42
N ASP A 15 -14.22 -6.88 6.70
CA ASP A 15 -14.48 -7.72 7.88
C ASP A 15 -13.33 -7.73 8.89
N CYS A 16 -12.16 -7.19 8.54
CA CYS A 16 -11.01 -7.14 9.44
C CYS A 16 -10.00 -6.04 9.11
N VAL A 17 -9.14 -5.73 10.07
CA VAL A 17 -7.93 -4.93 9.89
C VAL A 17 -6.72 -5.82 10.05
N LEU A 18 -5.88 -5.86 9.03
CA LEU A 18 -4.62 -6.60 9.02
C LEU A 18 -3.47 -5.62 9.19
N SER A 19 -2.56 -5.95 10.10
CA SER A 19 -1.38 -5.13 10.33
C SER A 19 -0.12 -5.96 10.52
N VAL A 20 1.00 -5.46 9.99
CA VAL A 20 2.32 -6.04 10.14
C VAL A 20 3.31 -4.96 10.56
N ALA A 21 4.05 -5.21 11.63
CA ALA A 21 5.15 -4.37 12.08
C ALA A 21 6.50 -5.04 11.74
N LEU A 22 7.28 -4.36 10.90
CA LEU A 22 8.65 -4.73 10.57
C LEU A 22 9.63 -3.74 11.20
N GLN A 23 10.87 -4.19 11.43
CA GLN A 23 11.97 -3.32 11.82
C GLN A 23 13.17 -3.59 10.92
N ARG A 24 13.82 -2.52 10.44
CA ARG A 24 15.02 -2.64 9.61
C ARG A 24 16.20 -3.10 10.48
N THR A 25 16.88 -4.15 10.05
CA THR A 25 18.10 -4.68 10.67
C THR A 25 19.23 -4.76 9.64
N ARG A 26 20.44 -5.13 10.09
CA ARG A 26 21.57 -5.37 9.17
C ARG A 26 21.32 -6.54 8.21
N ALA A 27 20.50 -7.51 8.61
CA ALA A 27 20.20 -8.69 7.81
C ALA A 27 18.94 -8.53 6.94
N GLY A 28 18.36 -7.32 6.89
CA GLY A 28 17.09 -7.05 6.21
C GLY A 28 15.96 -6.77 7.19
N TRP A 29 14.72 -7.07 6.80
CA TRP A 29 13.53 -6.83 7.62
C TRP A 29 13.35 -7.90 8.69
N ALA A 30 13.09 -7.48 9.92
CA ALA A 30 12.70 -8.37 11.01
C ALA A 30 11.24 -8.18 11.37
N LEU A 31 10.48 -9.28 11.39
CA LEU A 31 9.12 -9.28 11.89
C LEU A 31 9.13 -8.99 13.39
N ARG A 32 8.38 -7.97 13.80
CA ARG A 32 8.19 -7.65 15.21
C ARG A 32 6.87 -8.18 15.72
N ARG A 33 5.80 -7.96 14.95
CA ARG A 33 4.45 -8.37 15.30
C ARG A 33 3.54 -8.32 14.09
N TRP A 34 2.44 -9.04 14.17
CA TRP A 34 1.32 -8.97 13.24
C TRP A 34 0.01 -8.97 14.04
N TRP A 35 -1.05 -8.43 13.44
CA TRP A 35 -2.38 -8.37 14.04
C TRP A 35 -3.45 -8.65 12.98
N ARG A 36 -4.46 -9.44 13.37
CA ARG A 36 -5.75 -9.52 12.68
C ARG A 36 -6.81 -9.05 13.66
N LEU A 37 -7.41 -7.90 13.39
CA LEU A 37 -8.46 -7.32 14.22
C LEU A 37 -9.78 -7.52 13.47
N PRO A 38 -10.68 -8.42 13.91
CA PRO A 38 -11.99 -8.52 13.28
C PRO A 38 -12.74 -7.19 13.37
N LEU A 39 -13.62 -6.89 12.42
CA LEU A 39 -14.53 -5.75 12.42
C LEU A 39 -15.97 -6.28 12.48
N GLU A 40 -16.74 -5.85 13.48
CA GLU A 40 -18.14 -6.26 13.66
C GLU A 40 -19.09 -5.32 12.91
N GLY A 41 -18.92 -5.23 11.59
CA GLY A 41 -19.85 -4.54 10.69
C GLY A 41 -19.60 -3.05 10.44
N GLU A 42 -18.83 -2.36 11.29
CA GLU A 42 -18.44 -0.96 11.06
C GLU A 42 -16.94 -0.86 10.70
N PRO A 43 -16.60 -0.39 9.48
CA PRO A 43 -15.22 -0.13 9.09
C PRO A 43 -14.55 0.85 10.06
N GLY A 44 -13.47 0.40 10.71
CA GLY A 44 -12.70 1.28 11.58
C GLY A 44 -13.31 1.52 12.96
N ASP A 45 -13.78 0.46 13.63
CA ASP A 45 -14.07 0.47 15.07
C ASP A 45 -12.93 1.16 15.85
N ALA A 46 -13.19 2.42 16.24
CA ALA A 46 -12.19 3.29 16.84
C ALA A 46 -11.71 2.76 18.20
N VAL A 47 -12.51 1.91 18.89
CA VAL A 47 -12.11 1.27 20.15
C VAL A 47 -11.05 0.21 19.87
N ARG A 48 -11.30 -0.69 18.91
CA ARG A 48 -10.34 -1.72 18.50
C ARG A 48 -9.06 -1.10 17.94
N LEU A 49 -9.17 -0.09 17.08
CA LEU A 49 -8.02 0.65 16.56
C LEU A 49 -7.23 1.33 17.68
N ARG A 50 -7.89 1.87 18.70
CA ARG A 50 -7.22 2.50 19.85
C ARG A 50 -6.48 1.47 20.70
N GLN A 51 -7.06 0.29 20.92
CA GLN A 51 -6.40 -0.81 21.62
C GLN A 51 -5.16 -1.28 20.86
N TRP A 52 -5.30 -1.51 19.55
CA TRP A 52 -4.18 -1.85 18.67
C TRP A 52 -3.07 -0.80 18.71
N ARG A 53 -3.41 0.49 18.64
CA ARG A 53 -2.44 1.60 18.71
C ARG A 53 -1.62 1.57 20.01
N GLN A 54 -2.21 1.14 21.13
CA GLN A 54 -1.52 1.05 22.42
C GLN A 54 -0.47 -0.07 22.45
N GLU A 55 -0.55 -1.05 21.54
CA GLU A 55 0.45 -2.11 21.39
C GLU A 55 1.69 -1.64 20.59
N LEU A 56 1.62 -0.48 19.92
CA LEU A 56 2.73 0.06 19.15
C LEU A 56 3.75 0.78 20.06
N PRO A 57 5.06 0.62 19.81
CA PRO A 57 6.10 1.35 20.55
C PRO A 57 6.05 2.84 20.21
N LEU A 58 6.66 3.69 21.04
CA LEU A 58 6.70 5.14 20.79
C LEU A 58 7.26 5.55 19.42
N GLN A 59 8.24 4.80 18.90
CA GLN A 59 8.85 5.06 17.60
C GLN A 59 8.28 4.09 16.55
N HIS A 60 7.26 4.54 15.82
CA HIS A 60 6.69 3.83 14.68
C HIS A 60 6.40 4.78 13.52
N ARG A 61 6.20 4.21 12.33
CA ARG A 61 5.52 4.83 11.19
C ARG A 61 4.40 3.90 10.73
N ILE A 62 3.28 4.45 10.30
CA ILE A 62 2.12 3.69 9.80
C ILE A 62 1.87 4.05 8.34
N MET A 63 1.92 3.04 7.47
CA MET A 63 1.57 3.13 6.07
C MET A 63 0.21 2.43 5.88
N LEU A 64 -0.76 3.16 5.35
CA LEU A 64 -2.13 2.71 5.20
C LEU A 64 -2.45 2.37 3.75
N ALA A 65 -3.07 1.21 3.53
CA ALA A 65 -3.62 0.82 2.25
C ALA A 65 -4.83 1.69 1.89
N PHE A 66 -4.90 2.13 0.64
CA PHE A 66 -6.10 2.72 0.04
C PHE A 66 -6.57 1.86 -1.13
N PRO A 67 -7.88 1.63 -1.31
CA PRO A 67 -8.35 0.76 -2.40
C PRO A 67 -7.97 1.30 -3.78
N ALA A 68 -7.23 0.52 -4.57
CA ALA A 68 -6.83 0.90 -5.94
C ALA A 68 -8.03 1.23 -6.83
N ALA A 69 -9.16 0.54 -6.65
CA ALA A 69 -10.41 0.82 -7.37
C ALA A 69 -11.00 2.22 -7.11
N LYS A 70 -10.56 2.90 -6.05
CA LYS A 70 -10.92 4.30 -5.74
C LYS A 70 -9.87 5.31 -6.19
N THR A 71 -8.84 4.86 -6.91
CA THR A 71 -7.79 5.71 -7.46
C THR A 71 -7.93 5.86 -8.97
N LEU A 72 -7.37 6.93 -9.51
CA LEU A 72 -7.16 7.12 -10.94
C LEU A 72 -5.68 7.32 -11.20
N GLN A 73 -5.13 6.59 -12.16
CA GLN A 73 -3.78 6.81 -12.67
C GLN A 73 -3.82 7.48 -14.04
N LYS A 74 -2.91 8.43 -14.26
CA LYS A 74 -2.67 9.06 -15.57
C LYS A 74 -1.19 9.27 -15.80
N THR A 75 -0.79 9.13 -17.06
CA THR A 75 0.52 9.56 -17.52
C THR A 75 0.40 10.98 -18.05
N LEU A 76 1.22 11.88 -17.54
CA LEU A 76 1.31 13.27 -18.01
C LEU A 76 2.72 13.54 -18.52
N PRO A 77 2.88 14.32 -19.61
CA PRO A 77 4.20 14.75 -20.05
C PRO A 77 4.83 15.67 -19.01
N ARG A 78 6.15 15.61 -18.87
CA ARG A 78 6.90 16.57 -18.07
C ARG A 78 6.87 17.95 -18.76
N PRO A 79 6.64 19.03 -17.99
CA PRO A 79 6.75 20.38 -18.55
C PRO A 79 8.19 20.63 -19.03
N GLN A 80 8.32 21.19 -20.24
CA GLN A 80 9.63 21.41 -20.89
C GLN A 80 10.46 22.52 -20.23
N LEU A 81 9.84 23.38 -19.43
CA LEU A 81 10.55 24.30 -18.55
C LEU A 81 10.79 23.61 -17.21
N ALA A 82 12.02 23.70 -16.70
CA ALA A 82 12.35 23.33 -15.33
C ALA A 82 11.58 24.24 -14.37
N LEU A 83 10.40 23.77 -13.96
CA LEU A 83 9.57 24.44 -12.96
C LEU A 83 10.14 24.15 -11.57
N LEU A 84 9.94 25.08 -10.64
CA LEU A 84 10.10 24.77 -9.22
C LEU A 84 9.04 23.73 -8.82
N GLU A 85 9.32 22.88 -7.84
CA GLU A 85 8.42 21.81 -7.37
C GLU A 85 7.00 22.32 -7.04
N SER A 86 6.88 23.56 -6.53
CA SER A 86 5.59 24.21 -6.26
C SER A 86 4.77 24.54 -7.51
N ASP A 87 5.45 24.86 -8.62
CA ASP A 87 4.80 25.18 -9.89
C ASP A 87 4.48 23.91 -10.69
N GLU A 88 5.31 22.86 -10.57
CA GLU A 88 4.98 21.51 -11.07
C GLU A 88 3.70 20.99 -10.42
N ASN A 89 3.62 21.03 -9.08
CA ASN A 89 2.44 20.60 -8.33
C ASN A 89 1.16 21.33 -8.78
N ARG A 90 1.24 22.66 -8.96
CA ARG A 90 0.09 23.46 -9.41
C ARG A 90 -0.32 23.08 -10.84
N TRP A 91 0.64 22.86 -11.72
CA TRP A 91 0.40 22.46 -13.11
C TRP A 91 -0.25 21.06 -13.19
N ILE A 92 0.27 20.08 -12.46
CA ILE A 92 -0.29 18.71 -12.41
C ILE A 92 -1.71 18.77 -11.87
N ALA A 93 -1.95 19.51 -10.79
CA ALA A 93 -3.27 19.62 -10.19
C ALA A 93 -4.32 20.21 -11.15
N ALA A 94 -3.96 21.28 -11.86
CA ALA A 94 -4.83 21.91 -12.85
C ALA A 94 -5.11 20.97 -14.04
N THR A 95 -4.08 20.25 -14.51
CA THR A 95 -4.21 19.28 -15.60
C THR A 95 -5.12 18.11 -15.19
N LEU A 96 -4.91 17.53 -14.01
CA LEU A 96 -5.75 16.46 -13.48
C LEU A 96 -7.21 16.87 -13.34
N ALA A 97 -7.48 18.05 -12.78
CA ALA A 97 -8.84 18.54 -12.57
C ALA A 97 -9.62 18.63 -13.90
N GLN A 98 -8.97 19.11 -14.96
CA GLN A 98 -9.55 19.17 -16.31
C GLN A 98 -9.80 17.77 -16.89
N HIS A 99 -8.84 16.86 -16.74
CA HIS A 99 -8.95 15.49 -17.26
C HIS A 99 -10.00 14.65 -16.54
N LEU A 100 -10.27 14.94 -15.27
CA LEU A 100 -11.22 14.21 -14.43
C LEU A 100 -12.62 14.80 -14.37
N ASP A 101 -12.82 15.97 -14.99
CA ASP A 101 -14.04 16.77 -14.82
C ASP A 101 -14.43 16.92 -13.34
N MET A 102 -13.43 17.19 -12.49
CA MET A 102 -13.57 17.25 -11.04
C MET A 102 -12.83 18.47 -10.47
N PRO A 103 -13.43 19.22 -9.50
CA PRO A 103 -12.75 20.35 -8.89
C PRO A 103 -11.44 19.94 -8.22
N GLN A 104 -10.39 20.74 -8.39
CA GLN A 104 -9.09 20.51 -7.73
C GLN A 104 -9.22 20.40 -6.20
N ALA A 105 -10.19 21.10 -5.60
CA ALA A 105 -10.45 21.06 -4.16
C ALA A 105 -10.93 19.69 -3.65
N ASP A 106 -11.50 18.87 -4.53
CA ASP A 106 -12.05 17.54 -4.24
C ASP A 106 -11.06 16.41 -4.56
N LEU A 107 -9.89 16.75 -5.10
CA LEU A 107 -8.84 15.82 -5.46
C LEU A 107 -7.67 15.89 -4.48
N VAL A 108 -7.12 14.73 -4.19
CA VAL A 108 -5.75 14.59 -3.69
C VAL A 108 -4.99 13.76 -4.70
N PHE A 109 -3.71 14.07 -4.89
CA PHE A 109 -2.88 13.34 -5.83
C PHE A 109 -1.44 13.31 -5.35
N ASP A 110 -0.71 12.35 -5.90
CA ASP A 110 0.73 12.23 -5.82
C ASP A 110 1.27 11.88 -7.21
N TYR A 111 2.53 12.15 -7.48
CA TYR A 111 3.15 11.88 -8.77
C TYR A 111 4.58 11.37 -8.63
N THR A 112 4.94 10.46 -9.52
CA THR A 112 6.30 9.92 -9.62
C THR A 112 6.81 10.10 -11.03
N ALA A 113 8.10 10.37 -11.17
CA ALA A 113 8.75 10.38 -12.48
C ALA A 113 8.78 8.95 -13.02
N ARG A 114 8.16 8.73 -14.18
CA ARG A 114 8.23 7.44 -14.87
C ARG A 114 9.55 7.30 -15.60
N ASP A 115 9.95 8.38 -16.27
CA ASP A 115 11.22 8.55 -16.95
C ASP A 115 11.62 10.03 -16.98
N THR A 116 12.52 10.40 -17.89
CA THR A 116 12.96 11.79 -18.04
C THR A 116 11.89 12.72 -18.62
N THR A 117 10.85 12.18 -19.25
CA THR A 117 9.85 12.85 -20.07
C THR A 117 8.42 12.74 -19.56
N GLU A 118 8.11 11.80 -18.67
CA GLU A 118 6.74 11.54 -18.21
C GLU A 118 6.64 11.40 -16.70
N PHE A 119 5.50 11.85 -16.16
CA PHE A 119 5.05 11.57 -14.81
C PHE A 119 3.93 10.54 -14.83
N THR A 120 3.95 9.63 -13.86
CA THR A 120 2.76 8.86 -13.47
C THR A 120 2.12 9.56 -12.28
N VAL A 121 0.89 9.99 -12.47
CA VAL A 121 0.10 10.71 -11.47
C VAL A 121 -0.98 9.80 -10.96
N THR A 122 -1.07 9.65 -9.65
CA THR A 122 -2.12 8.90 -8.95
C THR A 122 -3.01 9.88 -8.19
N ALA A 123 -4.29 9.91 -8.52
CA ALA A 123 -5.27 10.77 -7.88
C ALA A 123 -6.36 9.95 -7.18
N ALA A 124 -6.95 10.53 -6.13
CA ALA A 124 -8.10 9.98 -5.43
C ALA A 124 -9.05 11.12 -5.02
N ARG A 125 -10.31 10.77 -4.77
CA ARG A 125 -11.26 11.74 -4.20
C ARG A 125 -10.90 12.01 -2.74
N LYS A 126 -10.77 13.29 -2.40
CA LYS A 126 -10.45 13.75 -1.04
C LYS A 126 -11.43 13.20 0.01
N ARG A 127 -12.72 13.10 -0.33
CA ARG A 127 -13.75 12.53 0.56
C ARG A 127 -13.50 11.05 0.87
N ASP A 128 -13.02 10.26 -0.10
CA ASP A 128 -12.81 8.82 0.06
C ASP A 128 -11.59 8.59 0.97
N ILE A 129 -10.59 9.47 0.90
CA ILE A 129 -9.43 9.50 1.81
C ILE A 129 -9.86 9.94 3.21
N ALA A 130 -10.69 10.98 3.33
CA ALA A 130 -11.19 11.46 4.62
C ALA A 130 -11.99 10.36 5.35
N GLN A 131 -12.90 9.67 4.66
CA GLN A 131 -13.66 8.53 5.21
C GLN A 131 -12.76 7.44 5.78
N LEU A 132 -11.60 7.20 5.14
CA LEU A 132 -10.63 6.22 5.62
C LEU A 132 -9.84 6.74 6.83
N GLN A 133 -9.52 8.04 6.87
CA GLN A 133 -8.71 8.65 7.94
C GLN A 133 -9.51 8.96 9.21
N GLU A 134 -10.80 9.29 9.11
CA GLU A 134 -11.67 9.65 10.23
C GLU A 134 -11.64 8.63 11.39
N PRO A 135 -11.87 7.32 11.18
CA PRO A 135 -11.84 6.34 12.27
C PRO A 135 -10.44 6.19 12.89
N LEU A 136 -9.39 6.30 12.08
CA LEU A 136 -7.99 6.25 12.54
C LEU A 136 -7.67 7.47 13.42
N ALA A 137 -8.09 8.66 12.99
CA ALA A 137 -7.93 9.89 13.76
C ALA A 137 -8.69 9.83 15.10
N ALA A 138 -9.93 9.32 15.10
CA ALA A 138 -10.72 9.11 16.33
C ALA A 138 -10.09 8.11 17.30
N ALA A 139 -9.35 7.13 16.77
CA ALA A 139 -8.54 6.18 17.55
C ALA A 139 -7.18 6.76 18.02
N GLY A 140 -6.82 7.97 17.59
CA GLY A 140 -5.53 8.60 17.85
C GLY A 140 -4.38 8.01 17.02
N VAL A 141 -4.70 7.30 15.94
CA VAL A 141 -3.73 6.71 15.01
C VAL A 141 -3.28 7.79 14.02
N ARG A 142 -1.97 8.05 13.96
CA ARG A 142 -1.37 8.93 12.98
C ARG A 142 -0.81 8.10 11.83
N VAL A 143 -1.31 8.33 10.63
CA VAL A 143 -0.82 7.70 9.40
C VAL A 143 0.29 8.57 8.80
N ASP A 144 1.40 7.95 8.42
CA ASP A 144 2.56 8.59 7.81
C ASP A 144 2.46 8.66 6.29
N ALA A 145 1.83 7.66 5.67
CA ALA A 145 1.61 7.60 4.23
C ALA A 145 0.34 6.80 3.92
N ILE A 146 -0.36 7.19 2.87
CA ILE A 146 -1.47 6.43 2.30
C ILE A 146 -1.03 5.98 0.92
N THR A 147 -1.07 4.68 0.66
CA THR A 147 -0.58 4.08 -0.57
C THR A 147 -1.67 3.17 -1.13
N PRO A 148 -1.97 3.26 -2.44
CA PRO A 148 -2.89 2.31 -3.06
C PRO A 148 -2.44 0.87 -2.81
N ASP A 149 -3.35 -0.02 -2.45
CA ASP A 149 -3.07 -1.41 -2.13
C ASP A 149 -2.33 -2.14 -3.27
N ALA A 150 -2.80 -2.00 -4.51
CA ALA A 150 -2.12 -2.55 -5.68
C ALA A 150 -0.74 -1.89 -5.92
N CYS A 151 -0.57 -0.60 -5.62
CA CYS A 151 0.75 0.05 -5.68
C CYS A 151 1.72 -0.57 -4.69
N ALA A 152 1.26 -0.89 -3.48
CA ALA A 152 2.10 -1.48 -2.45
C ALA A 152 2.72 -2.81 -2.91
N LEU A 153 2.02 -3.60 -3.72
CA LEU A 153 2.56 -4.85 -4.29
C LEU A 153 3.84 -4.65 -5.10
N GLN A 154 4.11 -3.44 -5.64
CA GLN A 154 5.38 -3.15 -6.29
C GLN A 154 6.59 -3.29 -5.36
N ASN A 155 6.37 -3.18 -4.04
CA ASN A 155 7.39 -3.45 -3.02
C ASN A 155 7.78 -4.92 -2.93
N PHE A 156 7.21 -5.81 -3.75
CA PHE A 156 7.68 -7.19 -3.89
C PHE A 156 8.56 -7.41 -5.12
N LEU A 157 8.55 -6.51 -6.10
CA LEU A 157 9.27 -6.64 -7.35
C LEU A 157 10.78 -6.93 -7.19
N PRO A 158 11.51 -6.32 -6.24
CA PRO A 158 12.92 -6.62 -6.03
C PRO A 158 13.25 -8.07 -5.60
N TRP A 159 12.23 -8.88 -5.25
CA TRP A 159 12.38 -10.28 -4.85
C TRP A 159 11.94 -11.28 -5.93
N LEU A 160 11.46 -10.79 -7.07
CA LEU A 160 11.17 -11.61 -8.23
C LEU A 160 12.44 -11.83 -9.07
N ALA A 161 12.45 -12.91 -9.85
CA ALA A 161 13.47 -13.10 -10.88
C ALA A 161 13.21 -12.18 -12.08
N ASP A 162 14.24 -11.85 -12.84
CA ASP A 162 14.18 -10.88 -13.95
C ASP A 162 13.16 -11.26 -15.05
N ASP A 163 12.85 -12.55 -15.19
CA ASP A 163 11.88 -13.10 -16.16
C ASP A 163 10.43 -13.10 -15.64
N GLN A 164 10.23 -12.78 -14.36
CA GLN A 164 8.91 -12.77 -13.74
C GLN A 164 8.27 -11.39 -13.84
N PRO A 165 7.09 -11.27 -14.48
CA PRO A 165 6.53 -9.97 -14.86
C PRO A 165 5.97 -9.17 -13.68
N GLY A 166 5.66 -9.81 -12.56
CA GLY A 166 5.05 -9.17 -11.40
C GLY A 166 4.23 -10.12 -10.53
N VAL A 167 3.40 -9.53 -9.67
CA VAL A 167 2.60 -10.24 -8.67
C VAL A 167 1.13 -9.85 -8.75
N THR A 168 0.27 -10.76 -8.30
CA THR A 168 -1.17 -10.56 -8.17
C THR A 168 -1.67 -11.04 -6.81
N TRP A 169 -2.72 -10.41 -6.27
CA TRP A 169 -3.33 -10.78 -5.00
C TRP A 169 -4.83 -10.53 -5.05
N HIS A 170 -5.63 -11.45 -4.52
CA HIS A 170 -7.09 -11.31 -4.51
C HIS A 170 -7.56 -10.79 -3.16
N ASN A 171 -8.32 -9.70 -3.14
CA ASN A 171 -8.78 -9.07 -1.91
C ASN A 171 -10.14 -9.57 -1.39
N GLY A 172 -10.70 -10.60 -2.03
CA GLY A 172 -12.04 -11.13 -1.76
C GLY A 172 -13.10 -10.62 -2.75
N GLU A 173 -12.90 -9.44 -3.35
CA GLU A 173 -13.82 -8.83 -4.31
C GLU A 173 -13.23 -8.68 -5.72
N GLN A 174 -11.92 -8.42 -5.81
CA GLN A 174 -11.21 -8.17 -7.05
C GLN A 174 -9.74 -8.56 -6.94
N TRP A 175 -9.11 -8.75 -8.09
CA TRP A 175 -7.68 -8.95 -8.20
C TRP A 175 -6.96 -7.61 -8.20
N LEU A 176 -5.89 -7.53 -7.42
CA LEU A 176 -4.91 -6.48 -7.42
C LEU A 176 -3.65 -6.99 -8.09
N TRP A 177 -3.01 -6.18 -8.91
CA TRP A 177 -1.80 -6.58 -9.62
C TRP A 177 -0.76 -5.46 -9.64
N ALA A 178 0.50 -5.86 -9.74
CA ALA A 178 1.62 -4.95 -9.88
C ALA A 178 2.75 -5.55 -10.72
N THR A 179 3.30 -4.72 -11.59
CA THR A 179 4.48 -4.97 -12.42
C THR A 179 5.46 -3.80 -12.30
N HIS A 180 6.62 -3.89 -12.94
CA HIS A 180 7.56 -2.76 -13.02
C HIS A 180 7.01 -1.55 -13.79
N SER A 181 6.05 -1.77 -14.69
CA SER A 181 5.52 -0.71 -15.57
C SER A 181 4.22 -0.09 -15.06
N GLY A 182 3.56 -0.69 -14.07
CA GLY A 182 2.32 -0.19 -13.50
C GLY A 182 1.73 -1.10 -12.43
N TRP A 183 0.56 -0.72 -11.94
CA TRP A 183 -0.24 -1.49 -10.99
C TRP A 183 -1.72 -1.17 -11.21
N GLY A 184 -2.62 -2.03 -10.76
CA GLY A 184 -4.04 -1.82 -10.95
C GLY A 184 -4.90 -2.88 -10.27
N CYS A 185 -6.19 -2.85 -10.60
CA CYS A 185 -7.16 -3.82 -10.13
C CYS A 185 -8.12 -4.24 -11.26
N SER A 186 -8.57 -5.48 -11.21
CA SER A 186 -9.38 -6.14 -12.24
C SER A 186 -10.27 -7.21 -11.62
N GLN A 187 -11.32 -7.62 -12.34
CA GLN A 187 -12.22 -8.70 -11.89
C GLN A 187 -11.59 -10.09 -12.06
N GLU A 188 -10.62 -10.23 -12.96
CA GLU A 188 -9.91 -11.48 -13.25
C GLU A 188 -8.42 -11.31 -12.97
N ALA A 189 -7.75 -12.41 -12.64
CA ALA A 189 -6.31 -12.42 -12.40
C ALA A 189 -5.56 -12.06 -13.69
N GLU A 190 -4.60 -11.14 -13.60
CA GLU A 190 -3.72 -10.82 -14.72
C GLU A 190 -2.88 -12.05 -15.14
N PRO A 191 -2.91 -12.45 -16.41
CA PRO A 191 -2.26 -13.68 -16.85
C PRO A 191 -0.73 -13.57 -16.74
N GLY A 192 -0.12 -14.61 -16.18
CA GLY A 192 1.34 -14.72 -16.09
C GLY A 192 1.97 -14.07 -14.86
N LEU A 193 1.20 -13.37 -14.03
CA LEU A 193 1.69 -12.86 -12.74
C LEU A 193 1.74 -13.97 -11.68
N LEU A 194 2.64 -13.83 -10.70
CA LEU A 194 2.73 -14.75 -9.58
C LEU A 194 1.69 -14.38 -8.51
N GLN A 195 0.87 -15.34 -8.10
CA GLN A 195 -0.10 -15.10 -7.04
C GLN A 195 0.59 -15.01 -5.67
N CYS A 196 0.32 -13.95 -4.92
CA CYS A 196 0.76 -13.81 -3.53
C CYS A 196 0.07 -14.87 -2.67
N ALA A 197 0.81 -15.89 -2.23
CA ALA A 197 0.32 -16.99 -1.40
C ALA A 197 1.40 -17.48 -0.43
N ALA A 198 1.02 -17.77 0.82
CA ALA A 198 1.95 -18.24 1.84
C ALA A 198 2.24 -19.75 1.75
N ASP A 199 1.25 -20.55 1.35
CA ASP A 199 1.34 -21.99 1.15
C ASP A 199 0.82 -22.35 -0.26
N PRO A 200 1.69 -22.85 -1.15
CA PRO A 200 1.30 -23.08 -2.54
C PRO A 200 0.71 -24.46 -2.79
N ASP A 201 -0.54 -24.50 -3.27
CA ASP A 201 -1.06 -25.69 -3.99
C ASP A 201 -0.62 -25.70 -5.48
N GLU A 202 -0.21 -24.55 -6.03
CA GLU A 202 0.04 -24.37 -7.48
C GLU A 202 1.44 -23.82 -7.84
N ARG A 203 1.82 -24.03 -9.10
CA ARG A 203 3.19 -23.84 -9.65
C ARG A 203 3.60 -22.38 -9.93
N ARG A 204 2.79 -21.36 -9.59
CA ARG A 204 3.09 -19.93 -9.85
C ARG A 204 2.67 -19.02 -8.70
N TYR A 205 3.43 -19.08 -7.61
CA TYR A 205 3.20 -18.26 -6.43
C TYR A 205 4.41 -17.43 -6.04
N PHE A 206 4.15 -16.32 -5.36
CA PHE A 206 5.13 -15.55 -4.62
C PHE A 206 4.73 -15.57 -3.15
N ASN A 207 5.62 -15.97 -2.25
CA ASN A 207 5.34 -15.91 -0.81
C ASN A 207 5.75 -14.56 -0.24
N PRO A 208 4.80 -13.69 0.18
CA PRO A 208 5.10 -12.36 0.72
C PRO A 208 6.07 -12.37 1.89
N TRP A 209 6.03 -13.41 2.72
CA TRP A 209 6.88 -13.53 3.90
C TRP A 209 8.36 -13.77 3.57
N LYS A 210 8.69 -14.18 2.33
CA LYS A 210 10.10 -14.27 1.88
C LYS A 210 10.79 -12.90 1.84
N THR A 211 10.03 -11.81 1.82
CA THR A 211 10.58 -10.45 1.91
C THR A 211 11.09 -10.09 3.31
N VAL A 212 10.72 -10.89 4.32
CA VAL A 212 11.08 -10.67 5.72
C VAL A 212 12.18 -11.65 6.13
N SER A 213 13.38 -11.13 6.33
CA SER A 213 14.60 -11.92 6.58
C SER A 213 14.62 -12.59 7.95
N GLN A 214 13.97 -12.02 8.96
CA GLN A 214 13.87 -12.61 10.29
C GLN A 214 12.39 -12.78 10.66
N LEU A 215 11.92 -14.01 10.51
CA LEU A 215 10.60 -14.45 10.94
C LEU A 215 10.70 -15.13 12.29
N TYR A 216 9.74 -14.88 13.17
CA TYR A 216 9.60 -15.60 14.43
C TYR A 216 8.23 -16.29 14.43
N PRO A 217 8.19 -17.63 14.49
CA PRO A 217 6.92 -18.35 14.53
C PRO A 217 6.17 -18.08 15.84
N PRO A 218 4.83 -18.26 15.86
CA PRO A 218 4.01 -18.69 14.72
C PRO A 218 3.65 -17.53 13.76
N LEU A 219 3.61 -17.85 12.46
CA LEU A 219 3.00 -16.99 11.45
C LEU A 219 1.46 -17.03 11.57
N PRO A 220 0.74 -16.01 11.10
CA PRO A 220 -0.72 -16.01 11.13
C PRO A 220 -1.31 -17.15 10.29
N GLN A 221 -2.50 -17.60 10.67
CA GLN A 221 -3.33 -18.43 9.79
C GLN A 221 -3.84 -17.58 8.60
N ALA A 222 -3.97 -18.17 7.41
CA ALA A 222 -4.20 -17.43 6.16
C ALA A 222 -3.19 -16.29 6.00
N ALA A 223 -1.91 -16.69 5.99
CA ALA A 223 -0.76 -15.79 5.96
C ALA A 223 -0.66 -14.97 4.65
N ASP A 224 -1.35 -15.41 3.60
CA ASP A 224 -1.54 -14.74 2.33
C ASP A 224 -2.38 -13.47 2.41
N ASP A 225 -3.36 -13.39 3.33
CA ASP A 225 -4.17 -12.17 3.54
C ASP A 225 -3.32 -10.95 3.90
N PHE A 226 -2.15 -11.19 4.51
CA PHE A 226 -1.23 -10.16 4.98
C PHE A 226 -0.36 -9.58 3.87
N ALA A 227 -0.48 -10.02 2.61
CA ALA A 227 0.37 -9.57 1.49
C ALA A 227 0.49 -8.04 1.41
N ILE A 228 -0.64 -7.32 1.42
CA ILE A 228 -0.65 -5.84 1.34
C ILE A 228 -0.02 -5.21 2.58
N ALA A 229 -0.32 -5.71 3.79
CA ALA A 229 0.26 -5.17 5.01
C ALA A 229 1.79 -5.38 5.06
N ILE A 230 2.29 -6.51 4.56
CA ILE A 230 3.73 -6.78 4.45
C ILE A 230 4.37 -5.84 3.42
N ALA A 231 3.77 -5.74 2.23
CA ALA A 231 4.22 -4.86 1.16
C ALA A 231 4.35 -3.40 1.62
N LEU A 232 3.35 -2.89 2.34
CA LEU A 232 3.37 -1.55 2.93
C LEU A 232 4.46 -1.40 3.98
N ALA A 233 4.58 -2.35 4.91
CA ALA A 233 5.58 -2.33 5.96
C ALA A 233 7.02 -2.37 5.39
N ALA A 234 7.23 -3.11 4.31
CA ALA A 234 8.54 -3.30 3.69
C ALA A 234 8.97 -2.14 2.77
N GLY A 235 8.02 -1.38 2.20
CA GLY A 235 8.29 -0.31 1.24
C GLY A 235 8.40 1.10 1.81
N GLY A 236 8.13 1.30 3.11
CA GLY A 236 8.25 2.61 3.76
C GLY A 236 9.71 3.04 3.92
N HIS A 237 10.32 3.54 2.84
CA HIS A 237 11.65 4.15 2.84
C HIS A 237 11.62 5.61 3.31
#